data_AF-A0A918B534-F1
#
_entry.id   AF-A0A918B534-F1
#
_cell.length_a   1.000
_cell.length_b   1.000
_cell.length_c   1.000
_cell.angle_alpha   90.00
_cell.angle_beta   90.00
_cell.angle_gamma   90.00
#
_symmetry.space_group_name_H-M   'P 1'
#
loop_
_entity.id
_entity.type
_entity.pdbx_description
1 polymer ?
#
loop_
_entity_poly.entity_id
_entity_poly.type
_entity_poly.pdbx_seq_one_letter_code
_entity_poly.pdbx_strand_id
1 'polypeptide(L)' 'MDKKNALRAGAVAAGTTLMMLLMSSPALALVRDDGDDPGPGLSVVETLGLFVVAPIALFAVIAGLVMVLDRSKKQA' A
#
# COMPACT_ATOMS: atom_id res chain seq x y z
N MET A 1 12.53 -5.69 54.17
CA MET A 1 11.57 -5.02 53.24
C MET A 1 10.17 -5.18 53.80
N ASP A 2 9.42 -4.09 53.92
CA ASP A 2 8.04 -4.13 54.42
C ASP A 2 7.08 -4.73 53.40
N LYS A 3 6.11 -5.53 53.87
CA LYS A 3 5.09 -6.19 53.03
C LYS A 3 4.31 -5.20 52.16
N LYS A 4 4.13 -3.96 52.61
CA LYS A 4 3.49 -2.87 51.87
C LYS A 4 4.33 -2.42 50.66
N ASN A 5 5.66 -2.41 50.79
CA ASN A 5 6.56 -2.04 49.71
C ASN A 5 6.66 -3.17 48.67
N ALA A 6 6.62 -4.43 49.12
CA ALA A 6 6.53 -5.58 48.22
C ALA A 6 5.23 -5.57 47.39
N LEU A 7 4.08 -5.25 48.02
CA LEU A 7 2.79 -5.13 47.32
C LEU A 7 2.80 -4.01 46.28
N ARG A 8 3.38 -2.85 46.62
CA ARG A 8 3.52 -1.72 45.69
C ARG A 8 4.44 -2.05 44.52
N ALA A 9 5.58 -2.67 44.78
CA ALA A 9 6.51 -3.10 43.74
C ALA A 9 5.87 -4.13 42.81
N GLY A 10 5.11 -5.09 43.37
CA GLY A 10 4.37 -6.08 42.58
C GLY A 10 3.26 -5.46 41.72
N ALA A 11 2.49 -4.52 42.26
CA ALA A 11 1.44 -3.82 41.51
C ALA A 11 2.02 -2.97 40.37
N VAL A 12 3.13 -2.27 40.61
CA VAL A 12 3.81 -1.49 39.57
C VAL A 12 4.40 -2.40 38.51
N ALA A 13 5.09 -3.49 38.88
CA ALA A 13 5.65 -4.43 37.92
C ALA A 13 4.57 -5.13 37.08
N ALA A 14 3.46 -5.54 37.69
CA ALA A 14 2.33 -6.14 36.98
C ALA A 14 1.63 -5.13 36.05
N GLY A 15 1.45 -3.89 36.51
CA GLY A 15 0.85 -2.82 35.69
C GLY A 15 1.72 -2.44 34.50
N THR A 16 3.04 -2.28 34.69
CA THR A 16 3.96 -1.93 33.60
C THR A 16 4.15 -3.08 32.63
N THR A 17 4.28 -4.31 33.09
CA THR A 17 4.34 -5.49 32.20
C THR A 17 3.04 -5.68 31.43
N LEU A 18 1.88 -5.50 32.06
CA LEU A 18 0.59 -5.53 31.36
C LEU A 18 0.49 -4.40 30.32
N MET A 19 0.84 -3.17 30.66
CA MET A 19 0.84 -2.06 29.69
C MET A 19 1.84 -2.29 28.55
N MET A 20 3.03 -2.81 28.86
CA MET A 20 4.02 -3.18 27.84
C MET A 20 3.47 -4.26 26.92
N LEU A 21 2.85 -5.32 27.45
CA LEU A 21 2.21 -6.40 26.66
C LEU A 21 1.04 -5.89 25.79
N LEU A 22 0.22 -4.98 26.33
CA LEU A 22 -0.89 -4.35 25.60
C LEU A 22 -0.38 -3.45 24.46
N MET A 23 0.74 -2.75 24.66
CA MET A 23 1.36 -1.90 23.64
C MET A 23 2.24 -2.70 22.65
N SER A 24 2.67 -3.91 23.02
CA SER A 24 3.55 -4.78 22.23
C SER A 24 2.80 -5.99 21.64
N SER A 25 1.63 -5.78 21.03
CA SER A 25 0.91 -6.88 20.36
C SER A 25 1.17 -6.90 18.84
N PRO A 26 2.05 -7.78 18.33
CA PRO A 26 1.89 -8.35 16.99
C PRO A 26 0.68 -9.31 16.92
N ALA A 27 0.19 -9.81 18.06
CA ALA A 27 -0.92 -10.77 18.14
C ALA A 27 -2.31 -10.18 17.90
N LEU A 28 -2.48 -8.84 18.00
CA LEU A 28 -3.74 -8.16 17.69
C LEU A 28 -3.78 -7.56 16.27
N ALA A 29 -2.66 -7.63 15.55
CA ALA A 29 -2.50 -7.20 14.16
C ALA A 29 -2.69 -8.37 13.18
N LEU A 30 -3.57 -9.33 13.49
CA LEU A 30 -4.03 -10.35 12.54
C LEU A 30 -5.24 -9.85 11.74
N VAL A 31 -5.36 -8.53 11.58
CA VAL A 31 -6.17 -7.94 10.52
C VAL A 31 -5.34 -8.13 9.25
N ARG A 32 -5.69 -9.14 8.45
CA ARG A 32 -5.18 -9.27 7.09
C ARG A 32 -5.47 -7.94 6.40
N ASP A 33 -4.42 -7.18 6.12
CA ASP A 33 -4.54 -5.96 5.35
C ASP A 33 -4.80 -6.37 3.89
N ASP A 34 -5.63 -5.64 3.17
CA ASP A 34 -5.87 -5.91 1.75
C ASP A 34 -4.59 -5.70 0.91
N GLY A 35 -3.54 -5.12 1.51
CA GLY A 35 -2.18 -5.09 0.98
C GLY A 35 -1.35 -6.37 1.19
N ASP A 36 -1.76 -7.27 2.10
CA ASP A 36 -1.03 -8.52 2.39
C ASP A 36 -1.30 -9.62 1.35
N ASP A 37 -2.49 -9.61 0.74
CA ASP A 37 -2.86 -10.54 -0.35
C ASP A 37 -3.15 -9.73 -1.62
N PRO A 38 -2.13 -9.50 -2.47
CA PRO A 38 -2.28 -8.71 -3.69
C PRO A 38 -3.16 -9.40 -4.76
N GLY A 39 -3.74 -10.57 -4.46
CA GLY A 39 -4.52 -11.36 -5.39
C GLY A 39 -3.66 -12.02 -6.48
N PRO A 40 -4.29 -12.62 -7.50
CA PRO A 40 -3.55 -13.22 -8.60
C PRO A 40 -2.81 -12.14 -9.39
N GLY A 41 -1.49 -12.29 -9.51
CA GLY A 41 -0.66 -11.38 -10.29
C GLY A 41 -1.03 -11.39 -11.79
N LEU A 42 -0.81 -10.25 -12.44
CA LEU A 42 -0.99 -10.11 -13.88
C LEU A 42 -0.04 -11.05 -14.64
N SER A 43 -0.54 -11.62 -15.74
CA SER A 43 0.32 -12.33 -16.68
C SER A 43 1.33 -11.36 -17.33
N VAL A 44 2.41 -11.92 -17.88
CA VAL A 44 3.42 -11.14 -18.62
C VAL A 44 2.78 -10.37 -19.78
N VAL A 45 1.82 -11.00 -20.47
CA VAL A 45 1.12 -10.38 -21.60
C VAL A 45 0.28 -9.20 -21.15
N GLU A 46 -0.47 -9.34 -20.04
CA GLU A 46 -1.27 -8.24 -19.50
C GLU A 46 -0.39 -7.10 -19.01
N THR A 47 0.73 -7.42 -18.36
CA THR A 47 1.68 -6.41 -17.86
C THR A 47 2.25 -5.59 -19.02
N LEU A 48 2.75 -6.26 -20.06
CA LEU A 48 3.29 -5.57 -21.23
C LEU A 48 2.19 -4.85 -22.03
N GLY A 49 1.01 -5.46 -22.15
CA GLY A 49 -0.14 -4.87 -22.81
C GLY A 49 -0.58 -3.56 -22.16
N LEU A 50 -0.77 -3.56 -20.84
CA LEU A 50 -1.28 -2.42 -20.08
C LEU A 50 -0.24 -1.33 -19.85
N PHE A 51 1.01 -1.70 -19.53
CA PHE A 51 2.01 -0.73 -19.09
C PHE A 51 3.02 -0.32 -20.17
N VAL A 52 3.03 -1.00 -21.32
CA VAL A 52 3.94 -0.65 -22.43
C VAL A 52 3.16 -0.36 -23.70
N VAL A 53 2.34 -1.29 -24.15
CA VAL A 53 1.61 -1.16 -25.42
C VAL A 53 0.54 -0.07 -25.34
N ALA A 54 -0.29 -0.07 -24.30
CA ALA A 54 -1.36 0.92 -24.16
C ALA A 54 -0.84 2.37 -24.09
N PRO A 55 0.22 2.71 -23.31
CA PRO A 55 0.81 4.05 -23.34
C PRO A 55 1.35 4.46 -24.72
N ILE A 56 2.03 3.55 -25.43
CA ILE A 56 2.55 3.81 -26.79
C ILE A 56 1.40 4.06 -27.76
N ALA A 57 0.36 3.22 -27.72
CA ALA A 57 -0.81 3.36 -28.58
C ALA A 57 -1.52 4.70 -28.32
N LEU A 58 -1.71 5.07 -27.06
CA LEU A 58 -2.32 6.35 -26.69
C LEU A 58 -1.51 7.53 -27.21
N PHE A 59 -0.17 7.49 -27.05
CA PHE A 59 0.71 8.51 -27.60
C PHE A 59 0.60 8.60 -29.13
N ALA A 60 0.65 7.48 -29.83
CA ALA A 60 0.55 7.43 -31.28
C ALA A 60 -0.79 7.99 -31.78
N VAL A 61 -1.89 7.67 -31.10
CA VAL A 61 -3.22 8.23 -31.39
C VAL A 61 -3.20 9.75 -31.23
N ILE A 62 -2.70 10.27 -30.10
CA ILE A 62 -2.63 11.71 -29.86
C ILE A 62 -1.77 12.40 -30.93
N ALA A 63 -0.58 11.88 -31.19
CA ALA A 63 0.32 12.43 -32.19
C ALA A 63 -0.31 12.44 -33.59
N GLY A 64 -0.97 11.34 -33.99
CA GLY A 64 -1.69 11.25 -35.25
C GLY A 64 -2.84 12.26 -35.35
N LEU A 65 -3.63 12.40 -34.28
CA LEU A 65 -4.72 13.38 -34.21
C LEU A 65 -4.19 14.81 -34.34
N VAL A 66 -3.09 15.14 -33.67
CA VAL A 66 -2.43 16.45 -33.79
C VAL A 66 -1.97 16.70 -35.21
N MET A 67 -1.30 15.73 -35.85
CA MET A 67 -0.82 15.87 -37.23
C MET A 67 -1.98 16.09 -38.22
N VAL A 68 -3.08 15.35 -38.07
CA VAL A 68 -4.28 15.51 -38.92
C VAL A 68 -4.90 16.90 -38.72
N LEU A 69 -5.09 17.33 -37.47
CA LEU A 69 -5.70 18.62 -37.16
C LEU A 69 -4.85 19.80 -37.66
N ASP A 70 -3.52 19.72 -37.55
CA ASP A 70 -2.61 20.76 -38.03
C ASP A 70 -2.63 20.90 -39.56
N ARG A 71 -2.74 19.77 -40.28
CA ARG A 71 -2.87 19.79 -41.74
C ARG A 71 -4.16 20.48 -42.18
N SER A 72 -5.27 20.26 -41.48
CA SER A 72 -6.54 20.93 -41.76
C SER A 72 -6.49 22.45 -41.58
N LYS A 73 -5.68 22.95 -40.63
CA LYS A 73 -5.53 24.41 -40.41
C LYS A 73 -4.68 25.12 -41.47
N LYS A 74 -3.77 24.42 -42.15
CA LYS A 74 -2.94 24.98 -43.22
C LYS A 74 -3.62 24.98 -44.60
N GLN A 75 -4.74 24.28 -44.75
CA GLN A 75 -5.47 24.14 -46.01
C GLN A 75 -6.75 25.01 -46.09
N ALA A 76 -7.01 25.83 -45.08
CA ALA A 76 -8.02 26.90 -45.09
C ALA A 76 -7.33 28.26 -45.24
#